data_AF-A0A6G6TCK3-F1
#
_entry.id   AF-A0A6G6TCK3-F1
#
_cell.length_a   1.000
_cell.length_b   1.000
_cell.length_c   1.000
_cell.angle_alpha   90.00
_cell.angle_beta   90.00
_cell.angle_gamma   90.00
#
_symmetry.space_group_name_H-M   'P 1'
#
loop_
_entity.id
_entity.type
_entity.pdbx_description
1 polymer ?
#
loop_
_entity_poly.entity_id
_entity_poly.type
_entity_poly.pdbx_seq_one_letter_code
_entity_poly.pdbx_strand_id
1 'polypeptide(L)'
;MTTIVSVRRKGQVVIGGDGQATMGNTVMKGNVRKVRRLYNDKVIAGFAGGTADAFTLFELFERKLELHQGHLTKAAVELAKDWRTDRMLRKLEALLAVADESTSLIITGNGDVVQPENDLIAIGSGGPYAQAAARAMLENTELSAREIAEKALSIAGDICIYTNHNVNFEELSSKE
;
A
#
# COMPACT_ATOMS: atom_id res chain seq x y z
N MET A 1 12.11 5.35 1.53
CA MET A 1 10.69 5.03 1.77
C MET A 1 10.59 3.55 2.09
N THR A 2 9.61 3.14 2.90
CA THR A 2 9.23 1.71 3.04
C THR A 2 8.68 1.19 1.72
N THR A 3 8.74 -0.11 1.52
CA THR A 3 8.18 -0.85 0.39
C THR A 3 6.87 -1.48 0.80
N ILE A 4 5.82 -1.23 0.01
CA ILE A 4 4.47 -1.77 0.20
C ILE A 4 4.12 -2.59 -1.04
N VAL A 5 3.49 -3.74 -0.85
CA VAL A 5 2.93 -4.57 -1.92
C VAL A 5 1.46 -4.88 -1.61
N SER A 6 0.58 -4.82 -2.61
CA SER A 6 -0.79 -5.34 -2.54
C SER A 6 -0.94 -6.46 -3.56
N VAL A 7 -1.49 -7.59 -3.15
CA VAL A 7 -1.76 -8.74 -4.02
C VAL A 7 -3.19 -9.19 -3.80
N ARG A 8 -3.99 -9.25 -4.87
CA ARG A 8 -5.31 -9.89 -4.87
C ARG A 8 -5.22 -11.20 -5.66
N ARG A 9 -5.65 -12.30 -5.04
CA ARG A 9 -5.66 -13.63 -5.68
C ARG A 9 -6.61 -14.57 -4.94
N LYS A 10 -7.37 -15.39 -5.69
CA LYS A 10 -8.17 -16.53 -5.19
C LYS A 10 -9.05 -16.15 -3.98
N GLY A 11 -9.85 -15.10 -4.13
CA GLY A 11 -10.76 -14.67 -3.06
C GLY A 11 -10.06 -14.08 -1.82
N GLN A 12 -8.81 -13.63 -1.95
CA GLN A 12 -8.08 -12.94 -0.89
C GLN A 12 -7.38 -11.69 -1.44
N VAL A 13 -7.31 -10.62 -0.63
CA VAL A 13 -6.43 -9.48 -0.87
C VAL A 13 -5.55 -9.21 0.34
N VAL A 14 -4.27 -8.94 0.08
CA VAL A 14 -3.24 -8.75 1.11
C VAL A 14 -2.46 -7.49 0.79
N ILE A 15 -2.30 -6.61 1.77
CA ILE A 15 -1.32 -5.52 1.73
C ILE A 15 -0.21 -5.84 2.72
N GLY A 16 1.01 -5.98 2.22
CA GLY A 16 2.23 -6.16 3.00
C GLY A 16 3.11 -4.92 2.93
N GLY A 17 3.92 -4.71 3.96
CA GLY A 17 4.93 -3.66 3.97
C GLY A 17 6.13 -4.00 4.84
N ASP A 18 7.31 -3.56 4.41
CA ASP A 18 8.53 -3.66 5.22
C ASP A 18 8.59 -2.59 6.33
N GLY A 19 9.52 -2.79 7.26
CA GLY A 19 9.64 -1.99 8.47
C GLY A 19 10.69 -0.90 8.43
N GLN A 20 11.46 -0.76 7.34
CA GLN A 20 12.62 0.11 7.31
C GLN A 20 12.27 1.59 7.07
N ALA A 21 12.53 2.42 8.07
CA ALA A 21 12.62 3.87 7.92
C ALA A 21 14.08 4.30 7.79
N THR A 22 14.39 4.96 6.68
CA THR A 22 15.72 5.47 6.36
C THR A 22 15.67 7.00 6.25
N MET A 23 16.64 7.70 6.84
CA MET A 23 16.83 9.14 6.70
C MET A 23 18.17 9.41 5.99
N GLY A 24 18.10 9.98 4.78
CA GLY A 24 19.25 10.00 3.89
C GLY A 24 19.73 8.57 3.61
N ASN A 25 20.96 8.27 4.00
CA ASN A 25 21.58 6.95 3.82
C ASN A 25 21.65 6.13 5.13
N THR A 26 20.98 6.59 6.20
CA THR A 26 21.05 5.97 7.53
C THR A 26 19.72 5.32 7.91
N VAL A 27 19.76 4.06 8.34
CA VAL A 27 18.58 3.37 8.89
C VAL A 27 18.26 3.93 10.27
N MET A 28 17.08 4.52 10.42
CA MET A 28 16.62 5.13 11.68
C MET A 28 15.84 4.14 12.53
N LYS A 29 15.02 3.29 11.90
CA LYS A 29 14.16 2.31 12.57
C LYS A 29 13.85 1.15 11.63
N GLY A 30 13.88 -0.08 12.13
CA GLY A 30 13.66 -1.29 11.32
C GLY A 30 12.27 -1.91 11.45
N ASN A 31 11.37 -1.37 12.27
CA ASN A 31 10.07 -1.97 12.60
C ASN A 31 8.90 -0.97 12.53
N VAL A 32 8.91 -0.07 11.55
CA VAL A 32 7.78 0.82 11.32
C VAL A 32 6.60 0.01 10.75
N ARG A 33 5.39 0.31 11.20
CA ARG A 33 4.16 -0.26 10.64
C ARG A 33 3.43 0.80 9.84
N LYS A 34 3.39 0.62 8.53
CA LYS A 34 2.69 1.53 7.58
C LYS A 34 1.59 0.83 6.79
N VAL A 35 1.20 -0.36 7.24
CA VAL A 35 0.01 -1.08 6.80
C VAL A 35 -0.98 -1.08 7.95
N ARG A 36 -2.27 -0.91 7.65
CA ARG A 36 -3.33 -0.90 8.65
C ARG A 36 -4.69 -1.17 8.04
N ARG A 37 -5.63 -1.52 8.91
CA ARG A 37 -7.06 -1.63 8.60
C ARG A 37 -7.79 -0.32 8.84
N LEU A 38 -8.86 -0.13 8.07
CA LEU A 38 -9.70 1.05 7.97
C LEU A 38 -11.15 0.69 7.77
N TYR A 39 -12.01 1.64 8.10
CA TYR A 39 -13.45 1.57 7.94
C TYR A 39 -14.03 0.26 8.48
N ASN A 40 -14.02 0.12 9.80
CA ASN A 40 -14.51 -1.08 10.51
C ASN A 40 -13.86 -2.37 10.00
N ASP A 41 -12.55 -2.34 9.77
CA ASP A 41 -11.74 -3.45 9.26
C ASP A 41 -12.12 -3.98 7.87
N LYS A 42 -12.86 -3.20 7.07
CA LYS A 42 -13.30 -3.58 5.71
C LYS A 42 -12.41 -3.06 4.59
N VAL A 43 -11.49 -2.15 4.92
CA VAL A 43 -10.50 -1.60 3.98
C VAL A 43 -9.12 -1.80 4.57
N ILE A 44 -8.16 -2.23 3.76
CA ILE A 44 -6.75 -2.28 4.12
C ILE A 44 -6.00 -1.20 3.35
N ALA A 45 -5.03 -0.58 4.00
CA ALA A 45 -4.25 0.49 3.41
C ALA A 45 -2.77 0.37 3.76
N GLY A 46 -1.92 0.71 2.80
CA GLY A 46 -0.47 0.73 2.93
C GLY A 46 0.10 2.03 2.39
N PHE A 47 1.10 2.59 3.07
CA PHE A 47 1.63 3.91 2.76
C PHE A 47 3.15 3.89 2.53
N ALA A 48 3.60 4.50 1.43
CA ALA A 48 5.01 4.74 1.12
C ALA A 48 5.30 6.24 1.08
N GLY A 49 6.01 6.74 2.09
CA GLY A 49 6.34 8.17 2.25
C GLY A 49 6.86 8.48 3.66
N GLY A 50 6.82 9.75 4.08
CA GLY A 50 7.17 10.18 5.44
C GLY A 50 6.25 9.63 6.52
N THR A 51 6.78 9.25 7.68
CA THR A 51 5.95 8.64 8.75
C THR A 51 4.87 9.59 9.28
N ALA A 52 5.13 10.90 9.35
CA ALA A 52 4.13 11.88 9.77
C ALA A 52 2.97 11.98 8.77
N ASP A 53 3.30 12.06 7.48
CA ASP A 53 2.36 12.11 6.36
C ASP A 53 1.44 10.89 6.35
N ALA A 54 1.99 9.72 6.69
CA ALA A 54 1.26 8.47 6.79
C ALA A 54 0.03 8.65 7.66
N PHE A 55 0.20 9.06 8.92
CA PHE A 55 -0.90 9.23 9.90
C PHE A 55 -1.97 10.23 9.43
N THR A 56 -1.57 11.36 8.86
CA THR A 56 -2.52 12.37 8.40
C THR A 56 -3.39 11.88 7.25
N LEU A 57 -2.78 11.33 6.19
CA LEU A 57 -3.53 10.85 5.01
C LEU A 57 -4.46 9.71 5.37
N PHE A 58 -3.99 8.91 6.31
CA PHE A 58 -4.72 7.85 6.91
C PHE A 58 -5.98 8.31 7.66
N GLU A 59 -5.88 9.29 8.56
CA GLU A 59 -7.06 9.86 9.23
C GLU A 59 -8.01 10.54 8.24
N LEU A 60 -7.47 11.24 7.24
CA LEU A 60 -8.27 11.87 6.19
C LEU A 60 -9.04 10.83 5.37
N PHE A 61 -8.38 9.73 5.00
CA PHE A 61 -9.02 8.67 4.23
C PHE A 61 -10.12 7.95 5.02
N GLU A 62 -9.90 7.71 6.32
CA GLU A 62 -10.93 7.14 7.21
C GLU A 62 -12.21 8.00 7.18
N ARG A 63 -12.06 9.32 7.32
CA ARG A 63 -13.20 10.26 7.24
C ARG A 63 -13.89 10.22 5.89
N LYS A 64 -13.14 10.10 4.78
CA LYS A 64 -13.73 9.96 3.44
C LYS A 64 -14.51 8.65 3.29
N LEU A 65 -14.00 7.56 3.85
CA LEU A 65 -14.71 6.27 3.88
C LEU A 65 -16.01 6.38 4.68
N GLU A 66 -15.98 7.00 5.86
CA GLU A 66 -17.19 7.23 6.68
C GLU A 66 -18.24 8.07 5.92
N LEU A 67 -17.83 9.20 5.34
CA LEU A 67 -18.71 10.09 4.57
C LEU A 67 -19.33 9.43 3.35
N HIS A 68 -18.65 8.45 2.77
CA HIS A 68 -19.10 7.72 1.58
C HIS A 68 -19.52 6.28 1.87
N GLN A 69 -19.83 5.96 3.14
CA GLN A 69 -20.39 4.67 3.57
C GLN A 69 -19.54 3.48 3.10
N GLY A 70 -18.22 3.65 3.06
CA GLY A 70 -17.26 2.61 2.65
C GLY A 70 -17.06 2.45 1.17
N HIS A 71 -17.64 3.32 0.32
CA HIS A 71 -17.44 3.22 -1.12
C HIS A 71 -16.00 3.61 -1.50
N LEU A 72 -15.11 2.61 -1.63
CA LEU A 72 -13.66 2.80 -1.76
C LEU A 72 -13.28 3.76 -2.89
N THR A 73 -13.74 3.52 -4.11
CA THR A 73 -13.41 4.35 -5.28
C THR A 73 -13.85 5.80 -5.11
N LYS A 74 -15.04 6.03 -4.55
CA LYS A 74 -15.55 7.37 -4.31
C LYS A 74 -14.73 8.09 -3.24
N ALA A 75 -14.45 7.42 -2.12
CA ALA A 75 -13.59 7.95 -1.07
C ALA A 75 -12.17 8.26 -1.59
N ALA A 76 -11.62 7.41 -2.45
CA ALA A 76 -10.30 7.60 -3.06
C ALA A 76 -10.26 8.84 -3.95
N VAL A 77 -11.27 9.03 -4.80
CA VAL A 77 -11.39 10.22 -5.66
C VAL A 77 -11.55 11.49 -4.84
N GLU A 78 -12.35 11.47 -3.78
CA GLU A 78 -12.54 12.64 -2.92
C GLU A 78 -11.29 12.96 -2.08
N LEU A 79 -10.54 11.96 -1.62
CA LEU A 79 -9.23 12.18 -1.02
C LEU A 79 -8.25 12.78 -2.03
N ALA A 80 -8.18 12.24 -3.25
CA ALA A 80 -7.29 12.73 -4.29
C ALA A 80 -7.55 14.19 -4.66
N LYS A 81 -8.83 14.60 -4.70
CA LYS A 81 -9.23 16.01 -4.88
C LYS A 81 -8.72 16.90 -3.75
N ASP A 82 -8.92 16.49 -2.50
CA ASP A 82 -8.42 17.23 -1.33
C ASP A 82 -6.89 17.31 -1.36
N TRP A 83 -6.22 16.21 -1.66
CA TRP A 83 -4.75 16.13 -1.71
C TRP A 83 -4.18 17.09 -2.76
N ARG A 84 -4.82 17.18 -3.94
CA ARG A 84 -4.41 18.10 -5.00
C ARG A 84 -4.67 19.57 -4.66
N THR A 85 -5.74 19.86 -3.93
CA THR A 85 -6.20 21.25 -3.70
C THR A 85 -5.62 21.87 -2.43
N ASP A 86 -5.36 21.06 -1.41
CA ASP A 86 -4.78 21.52 -0.15
C ASP A 86 -3.28 21.83 -0.27
N ARG A 87 -2.87 23.01 0.22
CA ARG A 87 -1.48 23.50 0.10
C ARG A 87 -0.49 22.69 0.96
N MET A 88 -0.93 22.15 2.09
CA MET A 88 -0.11 21.30 2.94
C MET A 88 0.02 19.89 2.34
N LEU A 89 -1.11 19.30 1.91
CA LEU A 89 -1.11 17.93 1.38
C LEU A 89 -0.30 17.78 0.09
N ARG A 90 -0.29 18.79 -0.80
CA ARG A 90 0.52 18.76 -2.03
C ARG A 90 2.02 18.61 -1.81
N LYS A 91 2.52 18.89 -0.61
CA LYS A 91 3.96 18.75 -0.30
C LYS A 91 4.34 17.32 0.13
N LEU A 92 3.35 16.45 0.33
CA LEU A 92 3.60 15.08 0.74
C LEU A 92 4.10 14.28 -0.46
N GLU A 93 5.36 13.87 -0.40
CA GLU A 93 5.96 12.95 -1.38
C GLU A 93 5.58 11.52 -1.00
N ALA A 94 4.33 11.15 -1.27
CA ALA A 94 3.82 9.87 -0.85
C ALA A 94 2.82 9.22 -1.80
N LEU A 95 2.76 7.89 -1.69
CA LEU A 95 1.84 7.02 -2.39
C LEU A 95 1.05 6.21 -1.36
N LEU A 96 -0.25 6.07 -1.61
CA LEU A 96 -1.17 5.33 -0.76
C LEU A 96 -1.78 4.19 -1.58
N ALA A 97 -1.54 2.95 -1.15
CA ALA A 97 -2.20 1.76 -1.67
C ALA A 97 -3.40 1.44 -0.77
N VAL A 98 -4.59 1.26 -1.35
CA VAL A 98 -5.81 0.93 -0.61
C VAL A 98 -6.53 -0.22 -1.29
N ALA A 99 -7.15 -1.11 -0.52
CA ALA A 99 -7.93 -2.19 -1.06
C ALA A 99 -9.11 -2.55 -0.16
N ASP A 100 -10.24 -2.89 -0.77
CA ASP A 100 -11.38 -3.53 -0.11
C ASP A 100 -11.60 -4.95 -0.67
N GLU A 101 -12.74 -5.56 -0.36
CA GLU A 101 -13.08 -6.90 -0.86
C GLU A 101 -13.13 -7.00 -2.40
N SER A 102 -13.27 -5.91 -3.14
CA SER A 102 -13.51 -5.93 -4.59
C SER A 102 -12.48 -5.18 -5.43
N THR A 103 -11.86 -4.15 -4.86
CA THR A 103 -11.09 -3.17 -5.62
C THR A 103 -9.77 -2.85 -4.93
N SER A 104 -8.70 -2.72 -5.71
CA SER A 104 -7.38 -2.25 -5.26
C SER A 104 -7.03 -0.96 -6.00
N LEU A 105 -6.65 0.11 -5.27
CA LEU A 105 -6.37 1.43 -5.84
C LEU A 105 -5.05 2.00 -5.31
N ILE A 106 -4.37 2.77 -6.16
CA ILE A 106 -3.25 3.64 -5.82
C ILE A 106 -3.75 5.08 -5.85
N ILE A 107 -3.46 5.84 -4.79
CA ILE A 107 -3.75 7.27 -4.68
C ILE A 107 -2.42 8.01 -4.57
N THR A 108 -2.24 9.04 -5.41
CA THR A 108 -1.01 9.84 -5.48
C THR A 108 -1.23 11.27 -4.98
N GLY A 109 -0.16 11.92 -4.51
CA GLY A 109 -0.21 13.34 -4.14
C GLY A 109 -0.50 14.32 -5.27
N ASN A 110 -0.43 13.86 -6.53
CA ASN A 110 -0.83 14.65 -7.70
C ASN A 110 -2.36 14.65 -7.91
N GLY A 111 -3.08 13.83 -7.13
CA GLY A 111 -4.53 13.66 -7.25
C GLY A 111 -4.94 12.58 -8.24
N ASP A 112 -4.06 11.63 -8.56
CA ASP A 112 -4.39 10.50 -9.41
C ASP A 112 -4.98 9.36 -8.57
N VAL A 113 -5.98 8.68 -9.12
CA VAL A 113 -6.53 7.43 -8.59
C VAL A 113 -6.41 6.39 -9.69
N VAL A 114 -5.63 5.34 -9.44
CA VAL A 114 -5.28 4.35 -10.46
C VAL A 114 -5.59 2.95 -9.93
N GLN A 115 -6.36 2.18 -10.69
CA GLN A 115 -6.47 0.74 -10.49
C GLN A 115 -5.39 0.05 -11.33
N PRO A 116 -4.49 -0.75 -10.73
CA PRO A 116 -3.45 -1.43 -11.47
C PRO A 116 -4.00 -2.63 -12.27
N GLU A 117 -3.25 -3.06 -13.28
CA GLU A 117 -3.50 -4.33 -13.94
C GLU A 117 -3.23 -5.51 -12.99
N ASN A 118 -4.00 -6.58 -13.14
CA ASN A 118 -3.91 -7.82 -12.33
C ASN A 118 -4.05 -7.60 -10.81
N ASP A 119 -4.62 -6.46 -10.38
CA ASP A 119 -4.78 -6.08 -8.97
C ASP A 119 -3.50 -6.21 -8.13
N LEU A 120 -2.34 -6.02 -8.77
CA LEU A 120 -1.01 -5.99 -8.13
C LEU A 120 -0.55 -4.54 -7.95
N ILE A 121 -0.28 -4.14 -6.70
CA ILE A 121 0.33 -2.86 -6.37
C ILE A 121 1.71 -3.10 -5.79
N ALA A 122 2.70 -2.32 -6.19
CA ALA A 122 3.95 -2.19 -5.44
C ALA A 122 4.40 -0.72 -5.46
N ILE A 123 4.64 -0.16 -4.28
CA ILE A 123 5.05 1.24 -4.11
C ILE A 123 6.20 1.33 -3.11
N GLY A 124 6.95 2.44 -3.16
CA GLY A 124 8.08 2.67 -2.26
C GLY A 124 9.43 2.29 -2.85
N SER A 125 10.46 2.24 -2.00
CA SER A 125 11.86 2.19 -2.44
C SER A 125 12.22 0.89 -3.18
N GLY A 126 11.72 -0.24 -2.69
CA GLY A 126 11.87 -1.56 -3.30
C GLY A 126 10.68 -1.97 -4.17
N GLY A 127 9.78 -1.03 -4.48
CA GLY A 127 8.54 -1.29 -5.23
C GLY A 127 8.76 -2.06 -6.54
N PRO A 128 9.67 -1.63 -7.44
CA PRO A 128 9.92 -2.34 -8.69
C PRO A 128 10.40 -3.79 -8.52
N TYR A 129 11.22 -4.06 -7.49
CA TYR A 129 11.70 -5.42 -7.20
C TYR A 129 10.56 -6.31 -6.70
N ALA A 130 9.77 -5.80 -5.74
CA ALA A 130 8.60 -6.49 -5.23
C ALA A 130 7.58 -6.74 -6.35
N GLN A 131 7.37 -5.76 -7.25
CA GLN A 131 6.46 -5.88 -8.38
C GLN A 131 6.88 -7.00 -9.33
N ALA A 132 8.15 -7.01 -9.73
CA ALA A 132 8.69 -8.03 -10.64
C ALA A 132 8.57 -9.44 -10.03
N ALA A 133 8.93 -9.58 -8.75
CA ALA A 133 8.81 -10.84 -8.02
C ALA A 133 7.35 -11.31 -7.89
N ALA A 134 6.46 -10.43 -7.45
CA ALA A 134 5.04 -10.75 -7.28
C ALA A 134 4.38 -11.13 -8.60
N ARG A 135 4.66 -10.38 -9.68
CA ARG A 135 4.14 -10.66 -11.02
C ARG A 135 4.59 -12.04 -11.52
N ALA A 136 5.88 -12.35 -11.41
CA ALA A 136 6.40 -13.65 -11.82
C ALA A 136 5.71 -14.80 -11.06
N MET A 137 5.47 -14.64 -9.76
CA MET A 137 4.77 -15.64 -8.95
C MET A 137 3.28 -15.74 -9.26
N LEU A 138 2.60 -14.62 -9.54
CA LEU A 138 1.20 -14.60 -9.98
C LEU A 138 1.01 -15.38 -11.29
N GLU A 139 1.93 -15.20 -12.24
CA GLU A 139 1.85 -15.82 -13.57
C GLU A 139 2.28 -17.29 -13.60
N ASN A 140 3.13 -17.74 -12.66
CA ASN A 140 3.83 -19.04 -12.79
C ASN A 140 3.70 -19.98 -11.57
N THR A 141 2.90 -19.64 -10.56
CA THR A 141 2.79 -20.47 -9.34
C THR A 141 1.34 -20.56 -8.86
N GLU A 142 1.05 -21.49 -7.95
CA GLU A 142 -0.27 -21.62 -7.30
C GLU A 142 -0.37 -20.97 -5.91
N LEU A 143 0.67 -20.21 -5.52
CA LEU A 143 0.79 -19.56 -4.21
C LEU A 143 -0.39 -18.65 -3.88
N SER A 144 -0.76 -18.59 -2.60
CA SER A 144 -1.77 -17.65 -2.07
C SER A 144 -1.33 -16.20 -2.19
N ALA A 145 -2.29 -15.26 -2.08
CA ALA A 145 -2.00 -13.82 -2.09
C ALA A 145 -0.98 -13.46 -0.99
N ARG A 146 -1.13 -14.06 0.20
CA ARG A 146 -0.21 -13.86 1.32
C ARG A 146 1.20 -14.36 1.02
N GLU A 147 1.34 -15.60 0.54
CA GLU A 147 2.66 -16.15 0.22
C GLU A 147 3.39 -15.34 -0.85
N ILE A 148 2.66 -14.84 -1.85
CA ILE A 148 3.23 -13.97 -2.90
C ILE A 148 3.70 -12.65 -2.30
N ALA A 149 2.87 -11.97 -1.50
CA ALA A 149 3.23 -10.70 -0.87
C ALA A 149 4.48 -10.86 0.02
N GLU A 150 4.56 -11.94 0.79
CA GLU A 150 5.69 -12.23 1.67
C GLU A 150 6.98 -12.52 0.91
N LYS A 151 6.93 -13.39 -0.10
CA LYS A 151 8.10 -13.68 -0.94
C LYS A 151 8.56 -12.45 -1.73
N ALA A 152 7.62 -11.65 -2.23
CA ALA A 152 7.94 -10.44 -2.98
C ALA A 152 8.67 -9.40 -2.13
N LEU A 153 8.22 -9.18 -0.88
CA LEU A 153 8.91 -8.30 0.06
C LEU A 153 10.26 -8.88 0.49
N SER A 154 10.37 -10.20 0.68
CA SER A 154 11.65 -10.84 0.99
C SER A 154 12.68 -10.59 -0.12
N ILE A 155 12.30 -10.87 -1.38
CA ILE A 155 13.18 -10.64 -2.55
C ILE A 155 13.53 -9.15 -2.67
N ALA A 156 12.58 -8.26 -2.42
CA ALA A 156 12.86 -6.82 -2.40
C ALA A 156 13.86 -6.44 -1.29
N GLY A 157 13.77 -7.06 -0.11
CA GLY A 157 14.71 -6.87 1.00
C GLY A 157 16.12 -7.41 0.72
N ASP A 158 16.24 -8.47 -0.08
CA ASP A 158 17.53 -9.02 -0.49
C ASP A 158 18.27 -8.12 -1.50
N ILE A 159 17.52 -7.29 -2.23
CA ILE A 159 18.06 -6.47 -3.35
C ILE A 159 18.15 -4.99 -2.98
N CYS A 160 17.10 -4.45 -2.36
CA CYS A 160 16.97 -3.02 -2.09
C CYS A 160 17.54 -2.69 -0.71
N ILE A 161 18.61 -1.89 -0.67
CA ILE A 161 19.21 -1.39 0.59
C ILE A 161 18.25 -0.57 1.48
N TYR A 162 17.09 -0.17 0.96
CA TYR A 162 16.06 0.60 1.66
C TYR A 162 14.85 -0.24 2.10
N THR A 163 14.89 -1.55 1.91
CA THR A 163 13.84 -2.51 2.29
C THR A 163 14.46 -3.58 3.19
N ASN A 164 13.78 -3.96 4.28
CA ASN A 164 14.25 -5.03 5.15
C ASN A 164 13.30 -6.23 5.23
N HIS A 165 13.72 -7.26 5.96
CA HIS A 165 12.93 -8.48 6.17
C HIS A 165 11.91 -8.37 7.32
N ASN A 166 11.77 -7.20 7.95
CA ASN A 166 10.79 -7.03 9.02
C ASN A 166 9.46 -6.57 8.44
N VAL A 167 8.64 -7.54 8.07
CA VAL A 167 7.42 -7.33 7.30
C VAL A 167 6.17 -7.41 8.18
N ASN A 168 5.16 -6.60 7.85
CA ASN A 168 3.83 -6.65 8.46
C ASN A 168 2.79 -6.69 7.33
N PHE A 169 1.62 -7.25 7.62
CA PHE A 169 0.59 -7.47 6.62
C PHE A 169 -0.81 -7.25 7.20
N GLU A 170 -1.71 -6.83 6.33
CA GLU A 170 -3.15 -6.82 6.56
C GLU A 170 -3.86 -7.53 5.41
N GLU A 171 -4.93 -8.25 5.74
CA GLU A 171 -5.56 -9.22 4.83
C GLU A 171 -7.09 -9.15 4.92
N LEU A 172 -7.77 -9.24 3.77
CA LEU A 172 -9.22 -9.35 3.67
C LEU A 172 -9.60 -10.50 2.76
N SER A 173 -10.79 -11.05 2.99
CA SER A 173 -11.46 -11.84 1.96
C SER A 173 -11.82 -10.92 0.78
N SER A 174 -11.57 -11.40 -0.43
CA SER A 174 -11.94 -10.75 -1.68
C SER A 174 -13.16 -11.43 -2.29
N LYS A 175 -14.04 -10.63 -2.90
CA LYS A 175 -14.99 -11.12 -3.91
C LYS A 175 -14.18 -11.45 -5.17
N GLU A 176 -14.52 -12.57 -5.81
CA GLU A 176 -13.96 -12.97 -7.11
C GLU A 176 -14.45 -12.05 -8.23
#